data_AF-J0CPV9-F1
#
_entry.id   AF-J0CPV9-F1
#
_cell.length_a   1.000
_cell.length_b   1.000
_cell.length_c   1.000
_cell.angle_alpha   90.00
_cell.angle_beta   90.00
_cell.angle_gamma   90.00
#
_symmetry.space_group_name_H-M   'P 1'
#
loop_
_entity.id
_entity.type
_entity.pdbx_description
1 polymer ?
#
loop_
_entity_poly.entity_id
_entity_poly.type
_entity_poly.pdbx_seq_one_letter_code
_entity_poly.pdbx_strand_id
1 'polypeptide(L)' 'SVLSVAFSPDGTCVASGSGDDTVCRWDSATGAHLASFKGHSSSVYSICFLPDGIHLVSGS' A
#
# COMPACT_ATOMS: atom_id res chain seq x y z
N SER A 1 -13.36 -0.72 3.24
CA SER A 1 -13.27 -1.06 1.81
C SER A 1 -11.88 -0.77 1.31
N VAL A 2 -11.31 -1.62 0.44
CA VAL A 2 -10.05 -1.31 -0.24
C VAL A 2 -10.36 -0.43 -1.44
N LEU A 3 -9.66 0.70 -1.56
CA LEU A 3 -9.92 1.73 -2.57
C LEU A 3 -8.82 1.79 -3.64
N SER A 4 -7.59 1.40 -3.30
CA SER A 4 -6.45 1.40 -4.23
C SER A 4 -5.50 0.25 -3.92
N VAL A 5 -4.80 -0.25 -4.94
CA VAL A 5 -3.75 -1.27 -4.83
C VAL A 5 -2.59 -0.93 -5.77
N ALA A 6 -1.37 -1.27 -5.37
CA ALA A 6 -0.19 -1.14 -6.21
C ALA A 6 0.80 -2.29 -5.95
N PHE A 7 1.48 -2.74 -7.00
CA PHE A 7 2.62 -3.64 -6.89
C PHE A 7 3.91 -2.81 -6.86
N SER A 8 4.91 -3.29 -6.11
CA SER A 8 6.27 -2.78 -6.26
C SER A 8 6.82 -3.15 -7.65
N PRO A 9 7.70 -2.34 -8.25
CA PRO A 9 8.32 -2.62 -9.54
C PRO A 9 9.05 -3.97 -9.63
N ASP A 10 9.65 -4.43 -8.53
CA ASP A 10 10.30 -5.74 -8.43
C ASP A 10 9.29 -6.89 -8.21
N GLY A 11 8.01 -6.58 -8.02
CA GLY A 11 6.92 -7.53 -7.85
C GLY A 11 6.93 -8.25 -6.50
N THR A 12 7.79 -7.90 -5.56
CA THR A 12 7.92 -8.61 -4.27
C THR A 12 6.89 -8.16 -3.23
N CYS A 13 6.34 -6.97 -3.39
CA CYS A 13 5.42 -6.36 -2.45
C CYS A 13 4.12 -5.91 -3.13
N VAL A 14 3.03 -6.00 -2.39
CA VAL A 14 1.76 -5.34 -2.70
C VAL A 14 1.47 -4.31 -1.62
N ALA A 15 0.93 -3.17 -1.99
CA ALA A 15 0.37 -2.19 -1.06
C ALA A 15 -1.08 -1.89 -1.41
N SER A 16 -1.87 -1.50 -0.41
CA SER A 16 -3.27 -1.08 -0.61
C SER A 16 -3.67 0.05 0.31
N GLY A 17 -4.57 0.88 -0.19
CA GLY A 17 -5.18 2.00 0.51
C GLY A 17 -6.62 1.65 0.83
N SER A 18 -7.05 1.99 2.05
CA SER A 18 -8.34 1.60 2.59
C SER A 18 -9.12 2.81 3.10
N GLY A 19 -10.44 2.67 3.10
CA GLY A 19 -11.35 3.64 3.70
C GLY A 19 -11.36 3.65 5.24
N ASP A 20 -10.51 2.86 5.88
CA ASP A 20 -10.22 2.91 7.32
C ASP A 20 -8.97 3.74 7.64
N ASP A 21 -8.56 4.59 6.70
CA ASP A 21 -7.44 5.53 6.78
C ASP A 21 -6.07 4.84 6.90
N THR A 22 -5.98 3.56 6.54
CA THR A 22 -4.73 2.80 6.59
C THR A 22 -4.17 2.48 5.20
N VAL A 23 -2.84 2.36 5.18
CA VAL A 23 -2.11 1.71 4.09
C VAL A 23 -1.56 0.39 4.60
N CYS A 24 -1.78 -0.70 3.89
CA CYS A 24 -1.24 -2.01 4.24
C CYS A 24 -0.25 -2.48 3.19
N ARG A 25 0.74 -3.28 3.61
CA ARG A 25 1.74 -3.89 2.74
C ARG A 25 1.81 -5.40 2.98
N TRP A 26 1.96 -6.17 1.90
CA TRP A 26 2.04 -7.62 1.91
C TRP A 26 3.21 -8.12 1.07
N ASP A 27 3.73 -9.28 1.43
CA ASP A 27 4.58 -10.09 0.58
C ASP A 27 3.73 -10.70 -0.54
N SER A 28 4.12 -10.48 -1.80
CA SER A 28 3.31 -10.88 -2.96
C SER A 28 3.28 -12.39 -3.18
N ALA A 29 4.34 -13.09 -2.78
CA ALA A 29 4.50 -14.52 -3.03
C ALA A 29 3.72 -15.37 -2.01
N THR A 30 3.76 -14.96 -0.75
CA THR A 30 3.17 -15.69 0.37
C THR A 30 1.82 -15.14 0.80
N GLY A 31 1.50 -13.89 0.41
CA GLY A 31 0.34 -13.17 0.92
C GLY A 31 0.48 -12.73 2.39
N ALA A 32 1.66 -12.89 2.99
CA ALA A 32 1.89 -12.52 4.37
C ALA A 32 1.74 -11.00 4.56
N HIS A 33 1.02 -10.59 5.59
CA HIS A 33 0.94 -9.19 5.98
C HIS A 33 2.29 -8.75 6.56
N LEU A 34 2.86 -7.69 5.99
CA LEU A 34 4.18 -7.18 6.38
C LEU A 34 4.07 -5.95 7.28
N ALA A 35 3.15 -5.03 6.97
CA ALA A 35 3.01 -3.78 7.71
C ALA A 35 1.65 -3.12 7.49
N SER A 36 1.25 -2.30 8.46
CA SER A 36 0.17 -1.32 8.34
C SER A 36 0.69 0.06 8.75
N PHE A 37 0.51 1.04 7.89
CA PHE A 37 0.87 2.43 8.11
C PHE A 37 -0.38 3.22 8.44
N LYS A 38 -0.29 3.99 9.52
CA LYS A 38 -1.31 4.94 9.98
C LYS A 38 -0.76 6.36 9.88
N GLY A 39 -1.64 7.32 9.63
CA GLY A 39 -1.25 8.73 9.56
C GLY A 39 -2.20 9.58 8.71
N HIS A 40 -2.90 8.95 7.77
CA HIS A 40 -4.01 9.60 7.08
C HIS A 40 -5.17 9.84 8.06
N SER A 41 -5.88 10.95 7.88
CA SER A 41 -7.08 11.33 8.66
C SER A 41 -8.37 11.14 7.87
N SER A 42 -8.28 10.48 6.72
CA SER A 42 -9.36 10.20 5.77
C SER A 42 -8.99 8.98 4.92
N SER A 43 -9.95 8.51 4.13
CA SER A 43 -9.83 7.34 3.27
C SER A 43 -8.69 7.46 2.28
N VAL A 44 -7.85 6.43 2.17
CA VAL A 44 -6.72 6.45 1.24
C VAL A 44 -7.20 6.05 -0.16
N TYR A 45 -7.33 7.03 -1.06
CA TYR A 45 -7.86 6.84 -2.41
C TYR A 45 -6.81 6.41 -3.44
N SER A 46 -5.52 6.69 -3.22
CA SER A 46 -4.47 6.42 -4.20
C SER A 46 -3.17 5.96 -3.55
N ILE A 47 -2.51 4.99 -4.20
CA ILE A 47 -1.22 4.45 -3.82
C ILE A 47 -0.35 4.26 -5.07
N CYS A 48 0.93 4.58 -4.95
CA CYS A 48 1.93 4.32 -6.00
C CYS A 48 3.30 3.99 -5.40
N PHE A 49 3.96 2.96 -5.91
CA PHE A 49 5.36 2.68 -5.60
C PHE A 49 6.29 3.56 -6.43
N LEU A 50 7.38 4.00 -5.82
CA LEU A 50 8.47 4.61 -6.57
C LEU A 50 9.19 3.53 -7.41
N PRO A 51 9.87 3.92 -8.50
CA PRO A 51 10.67 3.00 -9.32
C PRO A 51 11.76 2.25 -8.56
N ASP A 52 12.18 2.77 -7.39
CA ASP A 52 13.17 2.11 -6.54
C ASP A 52 12.64 0.84 -5.83
N GLY A 53 11.33 0.64 -5.81
CA GLY A 53 10.65 -0.50 -5.18
C GLY A 53 10.66 -0.53 -3.65
N ILE A 54 11.23 0.49 -3.01
CA ILE A 54 11.34 0.58 -1.56
C ILE A 54 10.30 1.57 -1.03
N HIS A 55 10.12 2.69 -1.73
CA HIS A 55 9.26 3.77 -1.28
C HIS A 55 7.87 3.69 -1.91
N LEU A 56 6.90 4.17 -1.14
CA LEU A 56 5.49 4.22 -1.50
C LEU A 56 4.95 5.61 -1.17
N VAL A 57 4.15 6.17 -2.07
CA VAL A 57 3.38 7.40 -1.83
C VAL A 57 1.90 7.04 -1.75
N SER A 58 1.17 7.70 -0.86
CA SER A 58 -0.27 7.53 -0.69
C SER A 58 -0.97 8.86 -0.52
N GLY A 59 -2.22 8.95 -1.00
CA GLY A 59 -3.06 10.14 -0.91
C GLY A 59 -4.47 9.81 -0.44
N SER A 60 -5.01 10.67 0.43
CA SER A 60 -6.38 10.64 0.96
C SER A 60 -7.21 11.83 0.51
#